data_AF-A0A9Q1D7A8-F1
#
_entry.id   AF-A0A9Q1D7A8-F1
#
_cell.length_a   1.000
_cell.length_b   1.000
_cell.length_c   1.000
_cell.angle_alpha   90.00
_cell.angle_beta   90.00
_cell.angle_gamma   90.00
#
_symmetry.space_group_name_H-M   'P 1'
#
loop_
_entity.id
_entity.type
_entity.pdbx_description
1 polymer ?
#
loop_
_entity_poly.entity_id
_entity_poly.type
_entity_poly.pdbx_seq_one_letter_code
_entity_poly.pdbx_strand_id
1 'polypeptide(L)'
;MDAADGFPEEGSRGLNEATGAMKGSSVMKKTRNDSSQVADIVSPGRKRQSPDRMGSERMDCDETHSRAASKTASKPSTSVTASAPKREGADLRGAAGGRDDGAVGENSLSELRKVPRKLMGALQFSNSHTILVDVNLYAKGTIVARNGLALWDAYSVRMPYMEQNKLQGESRWEKIKTSLRNLEKPWSLTAKDVEKNIKRYNPKYKDEWSFDALQKFFEVIDGDEGKSLTRTLKRMAGLALELPEVCPKGIPLLRTGKSHSITLSQKQIACLLANAFFCTFPYRNATNPQAEYAKYPTINFHSLFGRWSERKMQKFRAIFHYFRVVTGAEKKEWKVPEGLVTFSREYISESSIPSWKRCSEHLTNLNIFSEGTIEGSGQDKLQVDFACSLVGGGVLASGLVQEEILFLVHPELIVARLFTEKLGDTECLRITGAQQYSEYYGYKDEFTWVKHHEDNTERDEWLRRKRQIVAIDALDFKNPKDQFHMKKVDRELNKAYCGFTGDSETHCYYPTIATGNWGCGAFGGDVRLKALIQMMAAAVAKRDMAYFTFGDRGLKQELEEMHHFLTQRNITVGRLYRTLEHFCYALNTGNQRASDLYNYIRTAVKDTTSLI
;
A
#
# COMPACT_ATOMS: atom_id res chain seq x y z
N MET A 1 16.54 14.82 -58.24
CA MET A 1 16.96 15.51 -59.46
C MET A 1 18.33 15.00 -59.90
N ASP A 2 18.48 13.88 -60.61
CA ASP A 2 17.60 12.74 -60.95
C ASP A 2 18.44 11.71 -61.73
N ALA A 3 17.87 10.49 -61.83
CA ALA A 3 18.21 9.34 -62.67
C ALA A 3 19.27 8.36 -62.09
N ALA A 4 19.07 7.03 -62.08
CA ALA A 4 18.18 6.19 -62.89
C ALA A 4 17.82 4.84 -62.21
N ASP A 5 16.57 4.39 -62.45
CA ASP A 5 16.06 3.06 -62.91
C ASP A 5 16.67 1.73 -62.37
N GLY A 6 15.94 0.63 -62.16
CA GLY A 6 14.59 0.21 -62.54
C GLY A 6 14.32 -1.26 -62.09
N PHE A 7 13.04 -1.62 -61.99
CA PHE A 7 12.42 -2.90 -61.63
C PHE A 7 12.67 -4.06 -62.64
N PRO A 8 12.39 -5.35 -62.34
CA PRO A 8 11.02 -5.91 -62.41
C PRO A 8 10.63 -7.00 -61.37
N GLU A 9 9.32 -7.13 -61.22
CA GLU A 9 8.54 -8.21 -60.60
C GLU A 9 8.50 -9.50 -61.45
N GLU A 10 8.23 -10.64 -60.80
CA GLU A 10 7.34 -11.75 -61.19
C GLU A 10 7.37 -12.77 -60.01
N GLY A 11 6.35 -13.49 -59.55
CA GLY A 11 5.05 -13.87 -60.10
C GLY A 11 4.72 -15.31 -59.67
N SER A 12 4.05 -15.47 -58.52
CA SER A 12 3.03 -16.50 -58.14
C SER A 12 3.01 -17.94 -58.71
N ARG A 13 2.89 -18.94 -57.80
CA ARG A 13 2.08 -20.21 -57.83
C ARG A 13 2.44 -20.99 -56.54
N GLY A 14 1.61 -21.62 -55.72
CA GLY A 14 0.20 -22.02 -55.73
C GLY A 14 0.08 -23.43 -55.08
N LEU A 15 -0.86 -23.60 -54.14
CA LEU A 15 -1.53 -24.86 -53.68
C LEU A 15 -0.84 -25.79 -52.65
N ASN A 16 -1.39 -25.92 -51.43
CA ASN A 16 -2.42 -26.93 -51.07
C ASN A 16 -2.59 -27.10 -49.54
N GLU A 17 -3.85 -27.30 -49.14
CA GLU A 17 -4.29 -27.70 -47.79
C GLU A 17 -3.85 -29.14 -47.45
N ALA A 18 -3.47 -29.39 -46.19
CA ALA A 18 -3.79 -30.63 -45.48
C ALA A 18 -3.59 -30.48 -43.97
N THR A 19 -4.62 -30.91 -43.25
CA THR A 19 -4.79 -31.00 -41.80
C THR A 19 -3.75 -31.87 -41.09
N GLY A 20 -3.30 -31.46 -39.91
CA GLY A 20 -2.52 -32.29 -39.00
C GLY A 20 -2.46 -31.72 -37.59
N ALA A 21 -3.35 -32.19 -36.71
CA ALA A 21 -3.37 -31.85 -35.30
C ALA A 21 -2.18 -32.46 -34.55
N MET A 22 -1.44 -31.65 -33.79
CA MET A 22 -0.68 -32.14 -32.63
C MET A 22 -0.91 -31.23 -31.42
N LYS A 23 -1.60 -31.81 -30.43
CA LYS A 23 -1.73 -31.28 -29.07
C LYS A 23 -0.36 -31.34 -28.39
N GLY A 24 0.25 -30.18 -28.15
CA GLY A 24 1.37 -30.01 -27.22
C GLY A 24 0.95 -29.05 -26.11
N SER A 25 0.48 -29.60 -24.98
CA SER A 25 0.11 -28.82 -23.79
C SER A 25 1.37 -28.30 -23.11
N SER A 26 1.72 -27.03 -23.36
CA SER A 26 2.69 -26.28 -22.58
C SER A 26 1.92 -25.37 -21.62
N VAL A 27 1.72 -25.85 -20.40
CA VAL A 27 1.13 -25.06 -19.31
C VAL A 27 2.21 -24.08 -18.83
N MET A 28 2.29 -22.90 -19.47
CA MET A 28 2.97 -21.76 -18.90
C MET A 28 2.22 -21.31 -17.63
N LYS A 29 2.78 -21.63 -16.46
CA LYS A 29 2.36 -21.06 -15.18
C LYS A 29 2.56 -19.54 -15.23
N LYS A 30 1.44 -18.80 -15.31
CA LYS A 30 1.39 -17.35 -15.11
C LYS A 30 1.76 -17.05 -13.66
N THR A 31 2.96 -16.53 -13.43
CA THR A 31 3.34 -15.85 -12.18
C THR A 31 2.49 -14.60 -12.03
N ARG A 32 1.58 -14.60 -11.07
CA ARG A 32 0.92 -13.38 -10.58
C ARG A 32 1.85 -12.77 -9.54
N ASN A 33 2.11 -11.46 -9.65
CA ASN A 33 2.67 -10.66 -8.55
C ASN A 33 1.62 -10.53 -7.46
N ASP A 34 1.43 -11.61 -6.71
CA ASP A 34 0.64 -11.66 -5.49
C ASP A 34 1.60 -12.06 -4.37
N SER A 35 1.73 -11.20 -3.36
CA SER A 35 2.53 -11.43 -2.15
C SER A 35 1.98 -12.56 -1.27
N SER A 36 0.91 -13.25 -1.72
CA SER A 36 0.32 -14.41 -1.05
C SER A 36 1.16 -15.69 -1.07
N GLN A 37 2.30 -15.72 -1.77
CA GLN A 37 3.19 -16.89 -1.82
C GLN A 37 4.52 -16.68 -1.09
N VAL A 38 4.48 -16.44 0.22
CA VAL A 38 5.57 -16.82 1.14
C VAL A 38 4.98 -17.08 2.53
N ALA A 39 4.82 -18.36 2.87
CA ALA A 39 4.57 -18.82 4.23
C ALA A 39 5.89 -19.42 4.71
N ASP A 40 6.65 -18.61 5.45
CA ASP A 40 7.46 -19.01 6.61
C ASP A 40 8.43 -17.86 6.97
N ILE A 41 8.83 -17.85 8.24
CA ILE A 41 9.78 -16.94 8.91
C ILE A 41 9.12 -15.70 9.54
N VAL A 42 8.51 -15.92 10.72
CA VAL A 42 8.85 -15.22 11.98
C VAL A 42 8.58 -16.18 13.14
N SER A 43 9.63 -16.79 13.71
CA SER A 43 9.70 -17.32 15.09
C SER A 43 11.16 -17.72 15.37
N PRO A 44 11.84 -17.15 16.39
CA PRO A 44 13.21 -17.52 16.70
C PRO A 44 13.27 -18.78 17.57
N GLY A 45 14.19 -19.69 17.24
CA GLY A 45 14.74 -20.65 18.21
C GLY A 45 14.21 -22.08 18.13
N ARG A 46 14.82 -22.90 17.27
CA ARG A 46 15.22 -24.28 17.62
C ARG A 46 16.45 -24.65 16.79
N LYS A 47 17.55 -24.96 17.48
CA LYS A 47 18.81 -25.43 16.89
C LYS A 47 18.51 -26.65 16.00
N ARG A 48 18.86 -26.56 14.71
CA ARG A 48 18.96 -27.73 13.84
C ARG A 48 20.25 -28.46 14.17
N GLN A 49 20.14 -29.65 14.75
CA GLN A 49 21.23 -30.62 14.79
C GLN A 49 21.37 -31.28 13.42
N SER A 50 22.62 -31.51 13.03
CA SER A 50 23.08 -32.17 11.81
C SER A 50 22.53 -33.59 11.68
N PRO A 51 22.29 -34.12 10.46
CA PRO A 51 21.89 -35.50 10.28
C PRO A 51 23.11 -36.42 10.15
N ASP A 52 23.18 -37.42 11.02
CA ASP A 52 24.01 -38.61 10.84
C ASP A 52 23.18 -39.79 10.29
N ARG A 53 23.93 -40.71 9.69
CA ARG A 53 23.54 -41.81 8.77
C ARG A 53 22.81 -43.01 9.39
N MET A 54 22.30 -43.85 8.47
CA MET A 54 21.76 -45.24 8.57
C MET A 54 20.27 -45.33 8.94
N GLY A 55 19.41 -46.14 8.30
CA GLY A 55 19.55 -47.14 7.24
C GLY A 55 18.51 -48.26 7.47
N SER A 56 17.68 -48.57 6.46
CA SER A 56 16.86 -49.82 6.29
C SER A 56 15.73 -50.06 7.33
N GLU A 57 14.55 -50.65 7.09
CA GLU A 57 13.99 -51.56 6.07
C GLU A 57 12.45 -51.39 5.94
N ARG A 58 11.94 -51.67 4.73
CA ARG A 58 10.77 -52.49 4.32
C ARG A 58 9.39 -52.40 5.02
N MET A 59 8.37 -52.10 4.19
CA MET A 59 7.21 -52.97 3.80
C MET A 59 6.02 -52.91 4.77
N ASP A 60 4.75 -53.05 4.40
CA ASP A 60 3.92 -52.83 3.20
C ASP A 60 2.46 -53.09 3.69
N CYS A 61 1.47 -52.71 2.89
CA CYS A 61 0.05 -53.15 2.91
C CYS A 61 -0.87 -52.55 4.01
N ASP A 62 -1.91 -51.78 3.64
CA ASP A 62 -3.30 -52.21 3.28
C ASP A 62 -4.07 -52.80 4.47
N GLU A 63 -5.35 -52.59 4.73
CA GLU A 63 -6.48 -52.11 3.94
C GLU A 63 -7.67 -51.86 4.92
N THR A 64 -8.47 -50.84 4.65
CA THR A 64 -9.96 -50.74 4.75
C THR A 64 -10.81 -51.18 5.97
N HIS A 65 -11.99 -50.51 6.01
CA HIS A 65 -13.28 -50.86 6.62
C HIS A 65 -13.48 -50.60 8.12
N SER A 66 -14.69 -50.35 8.63
CA SER A 66 -15.88 -49.56 8.22
C SER A 66 -16.85 -49.59 9.42
N ARG A 67 -17.83 -48.66 9.44
CA ARG A 67 -19.13 -48.73 10.14
C ARG A 67 -19.12 -48.69 11.68
N ALA A 68 -19.60 -47.59 12.28
CA ALA A 68 -21.00 -47.26 12.56
C ALA A 68 -21.63 -48.07 13.71
N ALA A 69 -22.01 -47.39 14.79
CA ALA A 69 -23.38 -47.40 15.33
C ALA A 69 -23.51 -46.54 16.60
N SER A 70 -24.64 -45.86 16.65
CA SER A 70 -25.30 -45.14 17.74
C SER A 70 -25.31 -45.84 19.11
N LYS A 71 -25.40 -45.05 20.19
CA LYS A 71 -26.54 -45.09 21.12
C LYS A 71 -26.53 -43.91 22.10
N THR A 72 -27.72 -43.34 22.24
CA THR A 72 -28.12 -42.26 23.13
C THR A 72 -28.37 -42.73 24.57
N ALA A 73 -28.27 -41.76 25.48
CA ALA A 73 -29.12 -41.49 26.66
C ALA A 73 -28.44 -41.65 28.02
N SER A 74 -28.29 -40.52 28.73
CA SER A 74 -28.97 -40.22 30.00
C SER A 74 -28.29 -39.04 30.74
N LYS A 75 -29.10 -38.08 31.20
CA LYS A 75 -28.74 -37.11 32.24
C LYS A 75 -28.89 -37.78 33.61
N PRO A 76 -28.19 -37.30 34.66
CA PRO A 76 -28.87 -36.40 35.60
C PRO A 76 -28.02 -35.23 36.13
N SER A 77 -28.72 -34.29 36.78
CA SER A 77 -28.29 -33.26 37.73
C SER A 77 -27.27 -33.77 38.77
N THR A 78 -26.40 -33.00 39.45
CA THR A 78 -26.53 -31.69 40.13
C THR A 78 -25.12 -31.26 40.60
N SER A 79 -24.90 -29.95 40.74
CA SER A 79 -23.91 -29.23 41.58
C SER A 79 -22.79 -30.00 42.31
N VAL A 80 -21.52 -29.58 42.12
CA VAL A 80 -20.59 -29.09 43.18
C VAL A 80 -19.35 -28.47 42.52
N THR A 81 -18.93 -27.34 43.07
CA THR A 81 -17.69 -26.58 42.87
C THR A 81 -16.40 -27.40 42.87
N ALA A 82 -15.51 -27.17 41.89
CA ALA A 82 -14.07 -27.28 42.08
C ALA A 82 -13.28 -26.51 41.00
N SER A 83 -12.39 -25.67 41.51
CA SER A 83 -11.31 -24.91 40.87
C SER A 83 -10.49 -25.67 39.83
N ALA A 84 -10.17 -24.97 38.73
CA ALA A 84 -9.14 -25.35 37.75
C ALA A 84 -8.24 -24.13 37.45
N PRO A 85 -6.97 -24.35 37.03
CA PRO A 85 -5.84 -23.55 37.48
C PRO A 85 -5.49 -22.38 36.54
N LYS A 86 -4.90 -21.34 37.15
CA LYS A 86 -4.21 -20.24 36.47
C LYS A 86 -3.15 -20.80 35.53
N ARG A 87 -3.28 -20.54 34.23
CA ARG A 87 -2.17 -20.52 33.29
C ARG A 87 -1.73 -19.08 33.12
N GLU A 88 -0.51 -18.80 33.57
CA GLU A 88 0.22 -17.58 33.26
C GLU A 88 0.50 -17.55 31.75
N GLY A 89 -0.22 -16.69 31.04
CA GLY A 89 0.08 -16.31 29.67
C GLY A 89 0.75 -14.94 29.70
N ALA A 90 1.97 -14.88 29.18
CA ALA A 90 2.73 -13.65 29.03
C ALA A 90 2.00 -12.66 28.12
N ASP A 91 1.76 -11.46 28.66
CA ASP A 91 1.17 -10.30 28.01
C ASP A 91 2.03 -9.83 26.82
N LEU A 92 1.51 -9.93 25.60
CA LEU A 92 1.96 -9.15 24.45
C LEU A 92 1.01 -7.97 24.30
N ARG A 93 1.42 -6.80 24.81
CA ARG A 93 0.67 -5.54 24.73
C ARG A 93 1.09 -4.77 23.49
N GLY A 94 0.20 -4.68 22.53
CA GLY A 94 0.32 -3.83 21.34
C GLY A 94 -1.05 -3.30 20.94
N ALA A 95 -1.71 -2.58 21.84
CA ALA A 95 -2.95 -1.86 21.54
C ALA A 95 -2.62 -0.43 21.12
N ALA A 96 -3.20 0.05 20.03
CA ALA A 96 -3.33 1.48 19.76
C ALA A 96 -4.34 2.07 20.77
N GLY A 97 -3.87 2.35 21.98
CA GLY A 97 -4.68 2.87 23.08
C GLY A 97 -3.81 3.06 24.31
N GLY A 98 -3.31 4.29 24.48
CA GLY A 98 -2.38 4.63 25.55
C GLY A 98 -2.97 4.43 26.95
N ARG A 99 -2.16 3.86 27.84
CA ARG A 99 -2.18 4.15 29.27
C ARG A 99 -0.77 4.54 29.67
N ASP A 100 -0.69 5.72 30.28
CA ASP A 100 0.48 6.31 30.92
C ASP A 100 0.81 5.53 32.18
N ASP A 101 2.09 5.24 32.42
CA ASP A 101 2.73 5.05 33.74
C ASP A 101 4.19 4.53 33.60
N GLY A 102 5.16 5.30 34.11
CA GLY A 102 6.35 4.74 34.79
C GLY A 102 7.72 4.79 34.08
N ALA A 103 8.35 5.97 34.13
CA ALA A 103 9.78 6.32 34.00
C ALA A 103 10.85 5.19 33.86
N VAL A 104 11.45 5.11 32.67
CA VAL A 104 12.88 4.82 32.42
C VAL A 104 13.32 5.76 31.29
N GLY A 105 14.53 6.32 31.35
CA GLY A 105 15.02 7.38 30.46
C GLY A 105 14.90 7.06 28.97
N GLU A 106 13.76 7.41 28.38
CA GLU A 106 13.49 7.41 26.95
C GLU A 106 13.58 8.86 26.46
N ASN A 107 14.40 9.11 25.43
CA ASN A 107 14.25 10.34 24.64
C ASN A 107 12.81 10.33 24.09
N SER A 108 11.95 11.14 24.71
CA SER A 108 10.52 11.12 24.45
C SER A 108 10.26 11.45 22.98
N LEU A 109 9.29 10.78 22.35
CA LEU A 109 8.77 11.13 21.02
C LEU A 109 8.43 12.63 20.87
N SER A 110 8.20 13.30 22.00
CA SER A 110 7.93 14.74 22.10
C SER A 110 9.12 15.66 21.84
N GLU A 111 10.37 15.18 21.94
CA GLU A 111 11.61 15.95 21.73
C GLU A 111 12.03 16.02 20.24
N LEU A 112 11.44 15.17 19.40
CA LEU A 112 11.64 15.22 17.95
C LEU A 112 11.03 16.50 17.37
N ARG A 113 11.73 17.14 16.43
CA ARG A 113 11.26 18.38 15.79
C ARG A 113 9.82 18.26 15.32
N LYS A 114 8.93 18.93 16.06
CA LYS A 114 7.53 19.17 15.66
C LYS A 114 7.53 20.21 14.55
N VAL A 115 6.62 20.04 13.58
CA VAL A 115 6.46 20.94 12.43
C VAL A 115 6.32 22.40 12.93
N PRO A 116 7.28 23.29 12.68
CA PRO A 116 7.04 24.71 12.86
C PRO A 116 6.09 25.19 11.76
N ARG A 117 5.10 26.00 12.14
CA ARG A 117 4.04 26.50 11.24
C ARG A 117 4.65 27.40 10.16
N LYS A 118 4.89 26.88 8.95
CA LYS A 118 4.97 27.74 7.76
C LYS A 118 3.55 28.05 7.36
N LEU A 119 3.19 29.33 7.30
CA LEU A 119 1.92 29.74 6.71
C LEU A 119 1.94 29.26 5.26
N MET A 120 1.09 28.28 4.91
CA MET A 120 0.98 27.89 3.52
C MET A 120 0.43 29.05 2.69
N GLY A 121 0.95 29.18 1.47
CA GLY A 121 0.37 30.11 0.50
C GLY A 121 -1.09 29.77 0.19
N ALA A 122 -1.81 30.71 -0.42
CA ALA A 122 -3.16 30.44 -0.89
C ALA A 122 -3.17 29.23 -1.83
N LEU A 123 -4.21 28.40 -1.74
CA LEU A 123 -4.43 27.30 -2.68
C LEU A 123 -4.63 27.90 -4.07
N GLN A 124 -3.69 27.68 -4.99
CA GLN A 124 -3.69 28.32 -6.31
C GLN A 124 -3.35 27.33 -7.40
N PHE A 125 -3.85 27.60 -8.61
CA PHE A 125 -3.55 26.77 -9.77
C PHE A 125 -2.11 26.99 -10.23
N SER A 126 -1.46 25.93 -10.69
CA SER A 126 -0.18 25.98 -11.39
C SER A 126 -0.13 24.94 -12.49
N ASN A 127 0.89 25.02 -13.34
CA ASN A 127 1.12 24.03 -14.40
C ASN A 127 1.43 22.62 -13.85
N SER A 128 1.88 22.53 -12.59
CA SER A 128 2.22 21.29 -11.90
C SER A 128 1.18 20.88 -10.85
N HIS A 129 0.06 21.60 -10.71
CA HIS A 129 -0.94 21.34 -9.66
C HIS A 129 -2.37 21.47 -10.17
N THR A 130 -3.04 20.33 -10.29
CA THR A 130 -4.47 20.25 -10.61
C THR A 130 -5.31 20.26 -9.34
N ILE A 131 -6.10 21.32 -9.16
CA ILE A 131 -7.07 21.42 -8.07
C ILE A 131 -8.47 21.18 -8.65
N LEU A 132 -9.20 20.24 -8.03
CA LEU A 132 -10.55 19.81 -8.45
C LEU A 132 -11.68 20.44 -7.63
N VAL A 133 -11.35 21.37 -6.73
CA VAL A 133 -12.31 22.23 -6.03
C VAL A 133 -12.25 23.66 -6.57
N ASP A 134 -13.35 24.38 -6.50
CA ASP A 134 -13.40 25.79 -6.89
C ASP A 134 -12.64 26.64 -5.87
N VAL A 135 -11.49 27.18 -6.28
CA VAL A 135 -10.60 27.96 -5.42
C VAL A 135 -11.23 29.26 -4.93
N ASN A 136 -12.09 29.89 -5.72
CA ASN A 136 -12.72 31.16 -5.36
C ASN A 136 -13.80 30.96 -4.30
N LEU A 137 -14.60 29.89 -4.42
CA LEU A 137 -15.58 29.51 -3.41
C LEU A 137 -14.91 28.92 -2.17
N TYR A 138 -13.81 28.19 -2.35
CA TYR A 138 -12.97 27.68 -1.26
C TYR A 138 -12.43 28.83 -0.40
N ALA A 139 -11.95 29.92 -1.02
CA ALA A 139 -11.49 31.12 -0.29
C ALA A 139 -12.61 31.81 0.54
N LYS A 140 -13.87 31.53 0.22
CA LYS A 140 -15.06 31.99 0.99
C LYS A 140 -15.54 30.96 2.01
N GLY A 141 -14.77 29.90 2.25
CA GLY A 141 -15.08 28.84 3.22
C GLY A 141 -16.00 27.74 2.70
N THR A 142 -16.25 27.65 1.38
CA THR A 142 -17.16 26.63 0.81
C THR A 142 -16.43 25.70 -0.15
N ILE A 143 -16.49 24.38 0.10
CA ILE A 143 -15.91 23.38 -0.80
C ILE A 143 -16.94 22.99 -1.86
N VAL A 144 -16.71 23.44 -3.10
CA VAL A 144 -17.53 23.11 -4.26
C VAL A 144 -16.66 22.44 -5.32
N ALA A 145 -17.23 21.48 -6.05
CA ALA A 145 -16.55 20.86 -7.19
C ALA A 145 -16.20 21.93 -8.23
N ARG A 146 -14.98 21.85 -8.77
CA ARG A 146 -14.55 22.77 -9.82
C ARG A 146 -15.28 22.45 -11.12
N ASN A 147 -15.95 23.43 -11.70
CA ASN A 147 -16.49 23.32 -13.05
C ASN A 147 -15.39 23.03 -14.09
N GLY A 148 -15.72 22.19 -15.06
CA GLY A 148 -14.82 21.80 -16.13
C GLY A 148 -15.42 20.63 -16.91
N LEU A 149 -14.76 20.27 -18.01
CA LEU A 149 -15.13 19.09 -18.80
C LEU A 149 -14.24 17.92 -18.42
N ALA A 150 -14.84 16.75 -18.27
CA ALA A 150 -14.09 15.50 -18.24
C ALA A 150 -13.55 15.20 -19.63
N LEU A 151 -12.40 14.53 -19.66
CA LEU A 151 -11.66 14.26 -20.88
C LEU A 151 -11.61 12.75 -21.13
N TRP A 152 -11.76 12.36 -22.39
CA TRP A 152 -11.69 10.96 -22.83
C TRP A 152 -10.41 10.72 -23.65
N ASP A 153 -9.26 11.04 -23.09
CA ASP A 153 -7.95 10.91 -23.71
C ASP A 153 -7.03 9.93 -22.95
N ALA A 154 -5.79 9.78 -23.42
CA ALA A 154 -4.78 8.90 -22.83
C ALA A 154 -4.04 9.54 -21.61
N TYR A 155 -4.35 10.79 -21.27
CA TYR A 155 -3.67 11.55 -20.22
C TYR A 155 -4.57 11.80 -19.01
N SER A 156 -5.86 11.44 -19.11
CA SER A 156 -6.89 11.68 -18.12
C SER A 156 -7.59 10.39 -17.71
N VAL A 157 -8.19 10.39 -16.53
CA VAL A 157 -9.06 9.30 -16.09
C VAL A 157 -10.30 9.26 -16.99
N ARG A 158 -10.52 8.11 -17.64
CA ARG A 158 -11.76 7.83 -18.40
C ARG A 158 -12.95 7.67 -17.44
N MET A 159 -13.71 8.75 -17.29
CA MET A 159 -14.82 8.81 -16.33
C MET A 159 -16.00 7.91 -16.78
N PRO A 160 -16.64 7.16 -15.86
CA PRO A 160 -17.75 6.25 -16.17
C PRO A 160 -18.95 6.90 -16.87
N TYR A 161 -19.21 8.18 -16.62
CA TYR A 161 -20.38 8.89 -17.13
C TYR A 161 -20.23 9.45 -18.56
N MET A 162 -19.04 9.36 -19.13
CA MET A 162 -18.73 9.95 -20.44
C MET A 162 -19.47 9.22 -21.57
N GLU A 163 -19.92 9.96 -22.58
CA GLU A 163 -20.69 9.43 -23.72
C GLU A 163 -19.93 8.38 -24.54
N GLN A 164 -18.61 8.47 -24.56
CA GLN A 164 -17.73 7.51 -25.23
C GLN A 164 -17.69 6.16 -24.52
N ASN A 165 -18.11 6.08 -23.25
CA ASN A 165 -18.22 4.83 -22.50
C ASN A 165 -19.45 4.04 -22.96
N LYS A 166 -19.30 3.31 -24.06
CA LYS A 166 -20.38 2.52 -24.66
C LYS A 166 -20.22 1.02 -24.40
N LEU A 167 -21.35 0.33 -24.26
CA LEU A 167 -21.45 -1.12 -24.15
C LEU A 167 -22.44 -1.63 -25.19
N GLN A 168 -21.94 -2.35 -26.21
CA GLN A 168 -22.73 -2.82 -27.35
C GLN A 168 -23.46 -1.67 -28.08
N GLY A 169 -22.76 -0.55 -28.30
CA GLY A 169 -23.31 0.63 -28.99
C GLY A 169 -24.13 1.59 -28.11
N GLU A 170 -24.58 1.15 -26.94
CA GLU A 170 -25.41 1.94 -26.02
C GLU A 170 -24.57 2.61 -24.91
N SER A 171 -25.08 3.69 -24.31
CA SER A 171 -24.44 4.32 -23.14
C SER A 171 -24.32 3.34 -21.97
N ARG A 172 -23.08 3.04 -21.57
CA ARG A 172 -22.82 2.21 -20.39
C ARG A 172 -23.23 2.93 -19.11
N TRP A 173 -23.18 4.26 -19.09
CA TRP A 173 -23.61 5.06 -17.94
C TRP A 173 -25.11 4.92 -17.68
N GLU A 174 -25.96 4.89 -18.70
CA GLU A 174 -27.41 4.65 -18.50
C GLU A 174 -27.69 3.28 -17.87
N LYS A 175 -26.93 2.26 -18.29
CA LYS A 175 -26.98 0.92 -17.68
C LYS A 175 -26.51 0.95 -16.22
N ILE A 176 -25.43 1.67 -15.92
CA ILE A 176 -24.94 1.88 -14.54
C ILE A 176 -26.01 2.59 -13.70
N LYS A 177 -26.58 3.70 -14.18
CA LYS A 177 -27.64 4.45 -13.49
C LYS A 177 -28.83 3.56 -13.14
N THR A 178 -29.30 2.79 -14.12
CA THR A 178 -30.42 1.87 -13.92
C THR A 178 -30.08 0.78 -12.89
N SER A 179 -28.90 0.17 -12.99
CA SER A 179 -28.45 -0.86 -12.05
C SER A 179 -28.30 -0.33 -10.62
N LEU A 180 -27.70 0.84 -10.42
CA LEU A 180 -27.47 1.40 -9.08
C LEU A 180 -28.76 1.90 -8.44
N ARG A 181 -29.67 2.53 -9.20
CA ARG A 181 -31.02 2.89 -8.72
C ARG A 181 -31.85 1.68 -8.31
N ASN A 182 -31.58 0.50 -8.87
CA ASN A 182 -32.24 -0.73 -8.43
C ASN A 182 -31.76 -1.22 -7.05
N LEU A 183 -30.60 -0.76 -6.56
CA LEU A 183 -30.13 -1.07 -5.21
C LEU A 183 -30.79 -0.16 -4.16
N GLU A 184 -31.27 1.02 -4.53
CA GLU A 184 -31.89 1.99 -3.61
C GLU A 184 -33.29 1.57 -3.16
N LYS A 185 -34.04 0.88 -4.04
CA LYS A 185 -35.46 0.54 -3.87
C LYS A 185 -35.76 -0.54 -2.81
N PRO A 186 -35.08 -1.71 -2.79
CA PRO A 186 -35.49 -2.84 -1.95
C PRO A 186 -35.33 -2.52 -0.47
N TRP A 187 -36.23 -2.99 0.41
CA TRP A 187 -36.08 -2.77 1.86
C TRP A 187 -34.76 -3.33 2.41
N SER A 188 -34.42 -4.57 2.03
CA SER A 188 -33.16 -5.25 2.33
C SER A 188 -32.36 -5.52 1.04
N LEU A 189 -31.04 -5.62 1.16
CA LEU A 189 -30.15 -6.01 0.07
C LEU A 189 -29.43 -7.31 0.41
N THR A 190 -29.15 -8.12 -0.61
CA THR A 190 -28.27 -9.27 -0.51
C THR A 190 -27.01 -9.05 -1.33
N ALA A 191 -25.94 -9.82 -1.05
CA ALA A 191 -24.76 -9.84 -1.90
C ALA A 191 -25.09 -10.21 -3.37
N LYS A 192 -26.12 -11.04 -3.60
CA LYS A 192 -26.59 -11.40 -4.95
C LYS A 192 -27.21 -10.22 -5.69
N ASP A 193 -27.88 -9.31 -4.99
CA ASP A 193 -28.42 -8.08 -5.60
C ASP A 193 -27.30 -7.17 -6.08
N VAL A 194 -26.25 -7.02 -5.26
CA VAL A 194 -25.04 -6.26 -5.61
C VAL A 194 -24.34 -6.90 -6.82
N GLU A 195 -24.07 -8.21 -6.75
CA GLU A 195 -23.46 -9.00 -7.83
C GLU A 195 -24.23 -8.86 -9.15
N LYS A 196 -25.55 -9.07 -9.11
CA LYS A 196 -26.42 -9.00 -10.28
C LYS A 196 -26.35 -7.62 -10.94
N ASN A 197 -26.41 -6.54 -10.15
CA ASN A 197 -26.38 -5.19 -10.69
C ASN A 197 -25.01 -4.81 -11.25
N ILE A 198 -23.91 -5.24 -10.62
CA ILE A 198 -22.54 -5.03 -11.14
C ILE A 198 -22.32 -5.78 -12.46
N LYS A 199 -22.79 -7.03 -12.55
CA LYS A 199 -22.61 -7.87 -13.76
C LYS A 199 -23.39 -7.34 -14.97
N ARG A 200 -24.51 -6.63 -14.77
CA ARG A 200 -25.32 -6.03 -15.86
C ARG A 200 -24.53 -5.09 -16.79
N TYR A 201 -23.63 -4.29 -16.24
CA TYR A 201 -22.76 -3.38 -17.02
C TYR A 201 -21.30 -3.88 -17.12
N ASN A 202 -21.06 -5.14 -16.75
CA ASN A 202 -19.80 -5.85 -16.90
C ASN A 202 -20.01 -7.27 -17.50
N PRO A 203 -20.75 -7.44 -18.61
CA PRO A 203 -21.17 -8.76 -19.09
C PRO A 203 -20.00 -9.68 -19.45
N LYS A 204 -18.87 -9.11 -19.91
CA LYS A 204 -17.63 -9.85 -20.21
C LYS A 204 -17.12 -10.67 -19.02
N TYR A 205 -17.36 -10.19 -17.80
CA TYR A 205 -16.81 -10.78 -16.58
C TYR A 205 -17.84 -11.55 -15.76
N LYS A 206 -19.04 -11.80 -16.32
CA LYS A 206 -20.16 -12.42 -15.62
C LYS A 206 -19.79 -13.78 -15.03
N ASP A 207 -19.01 -14.57 -15.75
CA ASP A 207 -18.60 -15.93 -15.33
C ASP A 207 -17.18 -15.96 -14.75
N GLU A 208 -16.42 -14.86 -14.86
CA GLU A 208 -15.05 -14.75 -14.33
C GLU A 208 -15.01 -14.20 -12.90
N TRP A 209 -15.91 -13.26 -12.56
CA TRP A 209 -15.91 -12.60 -11.26
C TRP A 209 -16.75 -13.37 -10.25
N SER A 210 -16.07 -13.85 -9.21
CA SER A 210 -16.70 -14.43 -8.03
C SER A 210 -17.05 -13.35 -7.00
N PHE A 211 -18.15 -13.57 -6.28
CA PHE A 211 -18.65 -12.72 -5.20
C PHE A 211 -18.77 -13.48 -3.87
N ASP A 212 -18.17 -14.68 -3.77
CA ASP A 212 -18.26 -15.57 -2.60
C ASP A 212 -17.80 -14.92 -1.28
N ALA A 213 -16.77 -14.07 -1.31
CA ALA A 213 -16.31 -13.37 -0.12
C ALA A 213 -17.33 -12.32 0.35
N LEU A 214 -17.96 -11.60 -0.59
CA LEU A 214 -19.04 -10.66 -0.27
C LEU A 214 -20.29 -11.40 0.22
N GLN A 215 -20.63 -12.54 -0.39
CA GLN A 215 -21.75 -13.39 0.04
C GLN A 215 -21.55 -13.84 1.49
N LYS A 216 -20.39 -14.40 1.82
CA LYS A 216 -20.06 -14.77 3.20
C LYS A 216 -20.05 -13.58 4.17
N PHE A 217 -19.63 -12.39 3.73
CA PHE A 217 -19.73 -11.19 4.56
C PHE A 217 -21.19 -10.88 4.93
N PHE A 218 -22.12 -10.95 3.98
CA PHE A 218 -23.54 -10.76 4.26
C PHE A 218 -24.15 -11.84 5.15
N GLU A 219 -23.62 -13.08 5.12
CA GLU A 219 -24.08 -14.17 5.98
C GLU A 219 -23.65 -13.98 7.44
N VAL A 220 -22.48 -13.35 7.67
CA VAL A 220 -21.93 -13.11 9.01
C VAL A 220 -22.49 -11.84 9.65
N ILE A 221 -22.90 -10.86 8.85
CA ILE A 221 -23.37 -9.55 9.32
C ILE A 221 -24.90 -9.54 9.37
N ASP A 222 -25.47 -9.68 10.57
CA ASP A 222 -26.92 -9.79 10.77
C ASP A 222 -27.50 -8.65 11.62
N GLY A 223 -28.78 -8.78 11.98
CA GLY A 223 -29.46 -7.84 12.88
C GLY A 223 -29.35 -6.37 12.45
N ASP A 224 -28.91 -5.52 13.36
CA ASP A 224 -28.76 -4.09 13.11
C ASP A 224 -27.54 -3.74 12.27
N GLU A 225 -26.47 -4.56 12.33
CA GLU A 225 -25.29 -4.40 11.49
C GLU A 225 -25.63 -4.65 10.01
N GLY A 226 -26.45 -5.68 9.73
CA GLY A 226 -26.97 -5.96 8.38
C GLY A 226 -27.89 -4.86 7.83
N LYS A 227 -28.75 -4.27 8.68
CA LYS A 227 -29.56 -3.10 8.31
C LYS A 227 -28.69 -1.88 8.00
N SER A 228 -27.64 -1.65 8.81
CA SER A 228 -26.67 -0.57 8.60
C SER A 228 -25.89 -0.76 7.29
N LEU A 229 -25.44 -1.98 7.00
CA LEU A 229 -24.79 -2.32 5.74
C LEU A 229 -25.70 -2.04 4.54
N THR A 230 -26.96 -2.47 4.60
CA THR A 230 -27.97 -2.21 3.55
C THR A 230 -28.11 -0.71 3.30
N ARG A 231 -28.27 0.08 4.36
CA ARG A 231 -28.42 1.54 4.24
C ARG A 231 -27.15 2.19 3.69
N THR A 232 -25.98 1.71 4.12
CA THR A 232 -24.68 2.17 3.61
C THR A 232 -24.55 1.92 2.12
N LEU A 233 -24.85 0.71 1.65
CA LEU A 233 -24.81 0.36 0.22
C LEU A 233 -25.76 1.19 -0.64
N LYS A 234 -26.98 1.47 -0.14
CA LYS A 234 -27.92 2.36 -0.83
C LYS A 234 -27.36 3.77 -0.97
N ARG A 235 -26.82 4.33 0.11
CA ARG A 235 -26.21 5.66 0.06
C ARG A 235 -24.94 5.70 -0.79
N MET A 236 -24.16 4.63 -0.82
CA MET A 236 -23.03 4.49 -1.74
C MET A 236 -23.51 4.51 -3.20
N ALA A 237 -24.61 3.82 -3.51
CA ALA A 237 -25.19 3.81 -4.86
C ALA A 237 -25.61 5.22 -5.28
N GLY A 238 -26.34 5.95 -4.41
CA GLY A 238 -26.69 7.35 -4.65
C GLY A 238 -25.47 8.24 -4.83
N LEU A 239 -24.48 8.13 -3.94
CA LEU A 239 -23.23 8.88 -4.02
C LEU A 239 -22.46 8.59 -5.32
N ALA A 240 -22.45 7.34 -5.78
CA ALA A 240 -21.79 6.97 -7.04
C ALA A 240 -22.49 7.60 -8.26
N LEU A 241 -23.80 7.83 -8.18
CA LEU A 241 -24.59 8.46 -9.24
C LEU A 241 -24.38 9.97 -9.33
N GLU A 242 -23.96 10.63 -8.25
CA GLU A 242 -23.55 12.05 -8.22
C GLU A 242 -22.20 12.32 -8.90
N LEU A 243 -21.56 11.31 -9.52
CA LEU A 243 -20.21 11.44 -10.08
C LEU A 243 -20.06 12.58 -11.11
N PRO A 244 -20.99 12.80 -12.06
CA PRO A 244 -20.91 13.93 -12.99
C PRO A 244 -20.88 15.30 -12.28
N GLU A 245 -21.65 15.45 -11.20
CA GLU A 245 -21.77 16.71 -10.45
C GLU A 245 -20.62 16.92 -9.46
N VAL A 246 -20.14 15.84 -8.85
CA VAL A 246 -19.07 15.88 -7.83
C VAL A 246 -17.68 15.94 -8.48
N CYS A 247 -17.49 15.29 -9.62
CA CYS A 247 -16.22 15.25 -10.36
C CYS A 247 -16.42 15.61 -11.86
N PRO A 248 -16.90 16.83 -12.19
CA PRO A 248 -17.13 17.25 -13.59
C PRO A 248 -15.83 17.52 -14.34
N LYS A 249 -14.81 18.03 -13.66
CA LYS A 249 -13.50 18.32 -14.26
C LYS A 249 -12.67 17.04 -14.43
N GLY A 250 -12.02 16.91 -15.59
CA GLY A 250 -11.08 15.82 -15.87
C GLY A 250 -9.95 15.70 -14.83
N ILE A 251 -9.71 14.46 -14.39
CA ILE A 251 -8.63 14.11 -13.46
C ILE A 251 -7.44 13.65 -14.29
N PRO A 252 -6.28 14.35 -14.25
CA PRO A 252 -5.10 13.92 -15.00
C PRO A 252 -4.52 12.65 -14.39
N LEU A 253 -3.85 11.86 -15.22
CA LEU A 253 -3.03 10.74 -14.78
C LEU A 253 -1.66 11.25 -14.32
N LEU A 254 -1.23 10.83 -13.14
CA LEU A 254 0.13 11.03 -12.62
C LEU A 254 1.07 10.02 -13.29
N ARG A 255 1.63 10.42 -14.43
CA ARG A 255 2.45 9.59 -15.32
C ARG A 255 3.93 9.58 -14.93
N THR A 256 4.63 8.52 -15.31
CA THR A 256 6.07 8.37 -15.12
C THR A 256 6.88 9.53 -15.74
N GLY A 257 7.92 9.97 -15.03
CA GLY A 257 8.87 11.00 -15.45
C GLY A 257 8.37 12.44 -15.29
N LYS A 258 7.27 12.67 -14.56
CA LYS A 258 6.69 14.00 -14.37
C LYS A 258 6.26 14.21 -12.92
N SER A 259 6.72 15.31 -12.33
CA SER A 259 6.19 15.79 -11.05
C SER A 259 4.87 16.52 -11.27
N HIS A 260 3.81 16.10 -10.59
CA HIS A 260 2.50 16.75 -10.67
C HIS A 260 1.64 16.41 -9.45
N SER A 261 0.81 17.37 -9.04
CA SER A 261 -0.07 17.25 -7.87
C SER A 261 -1.54 17.30 -8.26
N ILE A 262 -2.37 16.54 -7.54
CA ILE A 262 -3.83 16.58 -7.63
C ILE A 262 -4.41 16.82 -6.24
N THR A 263 -5.22 17.87 -6.08
CA THR A 263 -5.97 18.11 -4.84
C THR A 263 -7.46 17.89 -5.10
N LEU A 264 -8.05 17.00 -4.28
CA LEU A 264 -9.47 16.64 -4.30
C LEU A 264 -10.10 16.90 -2.94
N SER A 265 -11.42 17.10 -2.90
CA SER A 265 -12.15 17.03 -1.63
C SER A 265 -12.38 15.59 -1.17
N GLN A 266 -12.58 15.37 0.12
CA GLN A 266 -12.95 14.06 0.66
C GLN A 266 -14.27 13.55 0.05
N LYS A 267 -15.23 14.45 -0.27
CA LYS A 267 -16.47 14.08 -1.01
C LYS A 267 -16.15 13.51 -2.39
N GLN A 268 -15.25 14.15 -3.14
CA GLN A 268 -14.83 13.67 -4.46
C GLN A 268 -14.20 12.28 -4.38
N ILE A 269 -13.33 12.07 -3.39
CA ILE A 269 -12.69 10.78 -3.14
C ILE A 269 -13.73 9.71 -2.80
N ALA A 270 -14.68 10.00 -1.90
CA ALA A 270 -15.75 9.08 -1.55
C ALA A 270 -16.62 8.70 -2.75
N CYS A 271 -16.96 9.65 -3.63
CA CYS A 271 -17.72 9.40 -4.85
C CYS A 271 -16.96 8.52 -5.87
N LEU A 272 -15.66 8.77 -6.04
CA LEU A 272 -14.79 7.96 -6.88
C LEU A 272 -14.65 6.53 -6.32
N LEU A 273 -14.48 6.39 -5.00
CA LEU A 273 -14.38 5.08 -4.37
C LEU A 273 -15.71 4.32 -4.36
N ALA A 274 -16.85 4.99 -4.28
CA ALA A 274 -18.17 4.34 -4.45
C ALA A 274 -18.30 3.77 -5.88
N ASN A 275 -17.85 4.52 -6.89
CA ASN A 275 -17.77 4.03 -8.28
C ASN A 275 -16.79 2.85 -8.43
N ALA A 276 -15.65 2.90 -7.74
CA ALA A 276 -14.67 1.82 -7.70
C ALA A 276 -15.26 0.54 -7.07
N PHE A 277 -16.00 0.68 -5.96
CA PHE A 277 -16.72 -0.41 -5.31
C PHE A 277 -17.70 -1.07 -6.28
N PHE A 278 -18.53 -0.28 -6.97
CA PHE A 278 -19.48 -0.81 -7.96
C PHE A 278 -18.84 -1.17 -9.31
N CYS A 279 -17.51 -1.18 -9.42
CA CYS A 279 -16.77 -1.58 -10.62
C CYS A 279 -17.19 -0.83 -11.91
N THR A 280 -17.39 0.49 -11.82
CA THR A 280 -17.91 1.30 -12.94
C THR A 280 -16.81 1.78 -13.90
N PHE A 281 -15.55 1.90 -13.44
CA PHE A 281 -14.46 2.45 -14.25
C PHE A 281 -14.16 1.57 -15.48
N PRO A 282 -14.24 2.12 -16.71
CA PRO A 282 -13.98 1.39 -17.96
C PRO A 282 -12.48 1.13 -18.16
N TYR A 283 -12.14 0.08 -18.93
CA TYR A 283 -10.76 -0.31 -19.26
C TYR A 283 -9.84 -0.71 -18.09
N ARG A 284 -10.34 -0.66 -16.84
CA ARG A 284 -9.56 -0.96 -15.61
C ARG A 284 -9.59 -2.41 -15.14
N ASN A 285 -10.14 -3.31 -15.95
CA ASN A 285 -10.38 -4.71 -15.60
C ASN A 285 -9.57 -5.70 -16.45
N ALA A 286 -8.87 -5.23 -17.47
CA ALA A 286 -8.07 -6.09 -18.33
C ALA A 286 -6.75 -6.44 -17.64
N THR A 287 -6.36 -7.71 -17.69
CA THR A 287 -5.09 -8.24 -17.15
C THR A 287 -4.02 -8.42 -18.23
N ASN A 288 -4.34 -8.04 -19.48
CA ASN A 288 -3.39 -8.11 -20.59
C ASN A 288 -2.29 -7.05 -20.40
N PRO A 289 -1.00 -7.41 -20.47
CA PRO A 289 0.12 -6.45 -20.41
C PRO A 289 0.07 -5.34 -21.47
N GLN A 290 -0.63 -5.57 -22.61
CA GLN A 290 -0.80 -4.57 -23.67
C GLN A 290 -2.06 -3.69 -23.49
N ALA A 291 -2.80 -3.84 -22.40
CA ALA A 291 -3.95 -2.98 -22.12
C ALA A 291 -3.49 -1.55 -21.80
N GLU A 292 -4.31 -0.56 -22.16
CA GLU A 292 -4.04 0.88 -21.95
C GLU A 292 -3.60 1.19 -20.51
N TYR A 293 -4.27 0.60 -19.52
CA TYR A 293 -3.99 0.80 -18.10
C TYR A 293 -3.12 -0.29 -17.46
N ALA A 294 -2.38 -1.09 -18.24
CA ALA A 294 -1.55 -2.18 -17.70
C ALA A 294 -0.47 -1.72 -16.71
N LYS A 295 -0.03 -0.46 -16.81
CA LYS A 295 0.93 0.17 -15.89
C LYS A 295 0.27 0.87 -14.69
N TYR A 296 -1.06 0.78 -14.55
CA TYR A 296 -1.78 1.36 -13.43
C TYR A 296 -2.27 0.26 -12.49
N PRO A 297 -2.37 0.52 -11.17
CA PRO A 297 -2.98 -0.43 -10.26
C PRO A 297 -4.46 -0.67 -10.62
N THR A 298 -5.00 -1.81 -10.18
CA THR A 298 -6.44 -2.05 -10.29
C THR A 298 -7.21 -1.09 -9.38
N ILE A 299 -8.33 -0.54 -9.84
CA ILE A 299 -9.17 0.34 -9.00
C ILE A 299 -10.53 -0.26 -8.69
N ASN A 300 -11.12 -1.07 -9.59
CA ASN A 300 -12.41 -1.70 -9.37
C ASN A 300 -12.31 -2.85 -8.34
N PHE A 301 -13.30 -2.96 -7.44
CA PHE A 301 -13.20 -3.81 -6.25
C PHE A 301 -13.51 -5.30 -6.51
N HIS A 302 -13.68 -5.71 -7.76
CA HIS A 302 -14.12 -7.07 -8.10
C HIS A 302 -13.22 -8.18 -7.48
N SER A 303 -11.91 -7.94 -7.33
CA SER A 303 -10.99 -8.88 -6.70
C SER A 303 -11.21 -9.03 -5.18
N LEU A 304 -11.80 -8.03 -4.52
CA LEU A 304 -12.14 -8.08 -3.09
C LEU A 304 -13.38 -8.94 -2.86
N PHE A 305 -14.31 -8.99 -3.83
CA PHE A 305 -15.58 -9.70 -3.70
C PHE A 305 -15.47 -11.23 -3.77
N GLY A 306 -14.47 -11.76 -4.46
CA GLY A 306 -14.28 -13.21 -4.62
C GLY A 306 -13.22 -13.80 -3.70
N ARG A 307 -13.01 -15.11 -3.72
CA ARG A 307 -11.96 -15.85 -3.00
C ARG A 307 -11.92 -15.49 -1.52
N TRP A 308 -12.94 -15.93 -0.80
CA TRP A 308 -13.08 -15.69 0.64
C TRP A 308 -11.81 -16.01 1.43
N SER A 309 -11.55 -15.16 2.42
CA SER A 309 -10.60 -15.38 3.50
C SER A 309 -10.95 -14.49 4.69
N GLU A 310 -10.47 -14.83 5.87
CA GLU A 310 -10.63 -13.96 7.07
C GLU A 310 -10.07 -12.56 6.84
N ARG A 311 -8.96 -12.45 6.12
CA ARG A 311 -8.41 -11.15 5.69
C ARG A 311 -9.45 -10.29 4.98
N LYS A 312 -10.23 -10.88 4.06
CA LYS A 312 -11.26 -10.14 3.32
C LYS A 312 -12.46 -9.76 4.18
N MET A 313 -12.83 -10.59 5.14
CA MET A 313 -13.84 -10.24 6.14
C MET A 313 -13.47 -8.94 6.87
N GLN A 314 -12.22 -8.84 7.33
CA GLN A 314 -11.73 -7.66 8.06
C GLN A 314 -11.57 -6.44 7.13
N LYS A 315 -11.15 -6.64 5.88
CA LYS A 315 -11.15 -5.58 4.85
C LYS A 315 -12.54 -5.00 4.60
N PHE A 316 -13.56 -5.85 4.49
CA PHE A 316 -14.93 -5.39 4.32
C PHE A 316 -15.39 -4.55 5.51
N ARG A 317 -15.09 -4.97 6.75
CA ARG A 317 -15.40 -4.16 7.94
C ARG A 317 -14.81 -2.75 7.85
N ALA A 318 -13.52 -2.63 7.54
CA ALA A 318 -12.86 -1.33 7.39
C ALA A 318 -13.45 -0.47 6.25
N ILE A 319 -13.65 -1.06 5.07
CA ILE A 319 -14.15 -0.36 3.87
C ILE A 319 -15.60 0.09 4.06
N PHE A 320 -16.48 -0.80 4.55
CA PHE A 320 -17.88 -0.43 4.80
C PHE A 320 -17.99 0.56 5.96
N HIS A 321 -17.11 0.48 6.97
CA HIS A 321 -17.05 1.50 8.01
C HIS A 321 -16.74 2.88 7.42
N TYR A 322 -15.73 3.00 6.54
CA TYR A 322 -15.45 4.25 5.84
C TYR A 322 -16.68 4.77 5.07
N PHE A 323 -17.33 3.93 4.27
CA PHE A 323 -18.51 4.35 3.51
C PHE A 323 -19.67 4.76 4.42
N ARG A 324 -19.85 4.06 5.53
CA ARG A 324 -20.86 4.38 6.55
C ARG A 324 -20.64 5.77 7.14
N VAL A 325 -19.37 6.10 7.44
CA VAL A 325 -18.97 7.44 7.89
C VAL A 325 -19.25 8.44 6.78
N VAL A 326 -18.60 8.35 5.62
CA VAL A 326 -18.64 9.43 4.60
C VAL A 326 -20.02 9.65 3.95
N THR A 327 -20.90 8.64 3.99
CA THR A 327 -22.30 8.77 3.54
C THR A 327 -23.26 9.18 4.64
N GLY A 328 -22.80 9.23 5.90
CA GLY A 328 -23.62 9.57 7.06
C GLY A 328 -24.74 8.59 7.35
N ALA A 329 -24.60 7.32 6.95
CA ALA A 329 -25.70 6.35 6.93
C ALA A 329 -26.42 6.22 8.29
N GLU A 330 -25.77 6.53 9.40
CA GLU A 330 -26.34 6.40 10.74
C GLU A 330 -26.66 7.74 11.43
N LYS A 331 -26.37 8.89 10.82
CA LYS A 331 -26.59 10.20 11.47
C LYS A 331 -27.90 10.86 11.02
N LYS A 332 -28.66 11.39 11.99
CA LYS A 332 -29.84 12.24 11.76
C LYS A 332 -29.45 13.57 11.10
N GLU A 333 -28.35 14.16 11.57
CA GLU A 333 -27.68 15.30 10.95
C GLU A 333 -26.31 14.86 10.46
N TRP A 334 -26.09 14.93 9.14
CA TRP A 334 -24.84 14.52 8.52
C TRP A 334 -24.20 15.71 7.82
N LYS A 335 -22.96 16.02 8.19
CA LYS A 335 -22.07 16.88 7.41
C LYS A 335 -21.09 16.00 6.66
N VAL A 336 -21.08 16.14 5.34
CA VAL A 336 -20.09 15.50 4.46
C VAL A 336 -18.68 15.87 4.95
N PRO A 337 -17.66 15.00 4.86
CA PRO A 337 -16.33 15.38 5.30
C PRO A 337 -15.80 16.55 4.46
N GLU A 338 -15.49 17.67 5.10
CA GLU A 338 -15.15 18.96 4.45
C GLU A 338 -13.62 19.17 4.34
N GLY A 339 -12.85 18.10 4.17
CA GLY A 339 -11.40 18.19 3.97
C GLY A 339 -10.98 18.15 2.52
N LEU A 340 -9.72 18.53 2.29
CA LEU A 340 -9.01 18.24 1.05
C LEU A 340 -7.93 17.18 1.27
N VAL A 341 -7.56 16.48 0.20
CA VAL A 341 -6.41 15.57 0.15
C VAL A 341 -5.61 15.87 -1.11
N THR A 342 -4.30 15.93 -0.99
CA THR A 342 -3.37 16.19 -2.10
C THR A 342 -2.52 14.95 -2.36
N PHE A 343 -2.44 14.54 -3.63
CA PHE A 343 -1.60 13.47 -4.13
C PHE A 343 -0.56 14.09 -5.06
N SER A 344 0.71 14.01 -4.72
CA SER A 344 1.83 14.53 -5.51
C SER A 344 2.71 13.39 -5.95
N ARG A 345 2.81 13.15 -7.26
CA ARG A 345 3.91 12.35 -7.81
C ARG A 345 5.13 13.25 -7.82
N GLU A 346 6.19 12.83 -7.16
CA GLU A 346 7.48 13.51 -7.16
C GLU A 346 8.45 12.70 -8.01
N TYR A 347 9.19 13.38 -8.86
CA TYR A 347 10.22 12.81 -9.71
C TYR A 347 11.53 13.59 -9.51
N ILE A 348 12.62 12.86 -9.30
CA ILE A 348 13.97 13.42 -9.29
C ILE A 348 14.69 13.00 -10.56
N SER A 349 15.17 14.01 -11.30
CA SER A 349 16.00 13.80 -12.48
C SER A 349 17.35 13.18 -12.12
N GLU A 350 17.96 12.43 -13.03
CA GLU A 350 19.27 11.82 -12.80
C GLU A 350 20.35 12.84 -12.41
N SER A 351 20.30 14.05 -12.99
CA SER A 351 21.21 15.15 -12.66
C SER A 351 21.03 15.70 -11.24
N SER A 352 19.87 15.49 -10.63
CA SER A 352 19.55 15.95 -9.27
C SER A 352 19.82 14.88 -8.22
N ILE A 353 20.21 13.66 -8.61
CA ILE A 353 20.60 12.60 -7.68
C ILE A 353 21.94 12.97 -7.05
N PRO A 354 22.07 12.89 -5.71
CA PRO A 354 23.34 13.17 -5.04
C PRO A 354 24.40 12.17 -5.49
N SER A 355 25.61 12.66 -5.71
CA SER A 355 26.78 11.79 -5.86
C SER A 355 27.13 11.19 -4.49
N TRP A 356 26.51 10.07 -4.12
CA TRP A 356 26.63 9.43 -2.80
C TRP A 356 28.06 9.30 -2.31
N LYS A 357 28.99 8.89 -3.19
CA LYS A 357 30.43 8.74 -2.89
C LYS A 357 31.11 10.06 -2.46
N ARG A 358 30.54 11.22 -2.81
CA ARG A 358 31.06 12.57 -2.52
C ARG A 358 30.26 13.30 -1.43
N CYS A 359 29.17 12.73 -0.94
CA CYS A 359 28.38 13.32 0.15
C CYS A 359 29.23 13.52 1.42
N SER A 360 29.23 14.75 1.93
CA SER A 360 29.96 15.14 3.14
C SER A 360 29.04 15.23 4.37
N GLU A 361 27.74 15.01 4.20
CA GLU A 361 26.75 15.01 5.26
C GLU A 361 27.06 13.92 6.30
N HIS A 362 26.80 14.22 7.56
CA HIS A 362 26.84 13.25 8.65
C HIS A 362 25.45 12.68 8.91
N LEU A 363 25.38 11.51 9.54
CA LEU A 363 24.10 10.93 9.93
C LEU A 363 23.35 11.87 10.88
N THR A 364 22.04 12.01 10.64
CA THR A 364 21.13 12.84 11.45
C THR A 364 20.70 12.11 12.74
N ASN A 365 19.86 12.75 13.55
CA ASN A 365 19.36 12.13 14.77
C ASN A 365 18.48 10.94 14.42
N LEU A 366 18.63 9.86 15.20
CA LEU A 366 17.90 8.62 15.04
C LEU A 366 17.30 8.22 16.39
N ASN A 367 15.97 8.11 16.43
CA ASN A 367 15.25 7.52 17.56
C ASN A 367 14.67 6.18 17.12
N ILE A 368 14.98 5.11 17.85
CA ILE A 368 14.54 3.75 17.50
C ILE A 368 13.57 3.23 18.55
N PHE A 369 12.43 2.73 18.09
CA PHE A 369 11.34 2.25 18.93
C PHE A 369 11.06 0.78 18.62
N SER A 370 11.06 -0.07 19.65
CA SER A 370 10.61 -1.45 19.51
C SER A 370 9.09 -1.53 19.48
N GLU A 371 8.41 -0.71 20.27
CA GLU A 371 6.95 -0.67 20.30
C GLU A 371 6.40 0.50 19.47
N GLY A 372 5.10 0.44 19.18
CA GLY A 372 4.40 1.46 18.40
C GLY A 372 4.41 1.20 16.90
N THR A 373 3.73 2.08 16.17
CA THR A 373 3.57 1.96 14.72
C THR A 373 3.82 3.28 14.02
N ILE A 374 4.06 3.24 12.71
CA ILE A 374 4.31 4.43 11.90
C ILE A 374 3.08 5.35 11.91
N GLU A 375 1.90 4.78 11.69
CA GLU A 375 0.64 5.53 11.58
C GLU A 375 0.10 6.00 12.95
N GLY A 376 0.36 5.25 14.03
CA GLY A 376 -0.06 5.61 15.39
C GLY A 376 0.94 6.54 16.10
N SER A 377 2.17 6.06 16.30
CA SER A 377 3.21 6.79 17.05
C SER A 377 3.92 7.87 16.22
N GLY A 378 3.82 7.80 14.88
CA GLY A 378 4.39 8.76 13.93
C GLY A 378 3.36 9.71 13.32
N GLN A 379 2.25 10.01 13.99
CA GLN A 379 1.13 10.79 13.44
C GLN A 379 1.51 12.20 12.93
N ASP A 380 2.46 12.86 13.59
CA ASP A 380 2.95 14.21 13.27
C ASP A 380 4.21 14.22 12.38
N LYS A 381 4.58 13.06 11.84
CA LYS A 381 5.83 12.81 11.10
C LYS A 381 5.54 12.60 9.61
N LEU A 382 6.59 12.52 8.78
CA LEU A 382 6.44 11.97 7.44
C LEU A 382 6.41 10.45 7.53
N GLN A 383 5.24 9.86 7.34
CA GLN A 383 5.01 8.43 7.43
C GLN A 383 5.43 7.74 6.14
N VAL A 384 6.31 6.75 6.25
CA VAL A 384 6.72 5.95 5.10
C VAL A 384 5.72 4.81 4.89
N ASP A 385 5.15 4.78 3.70
CA ASP A 385 4.41 3.63 3.17
C ASP A 385 5.39 2.71 2.46
N PHE A 386 5.49 1.45 2.92
CA PHE A 386 6.34 0.40 2.35
C PHE A 386 5.69 -0.16 1.09
N ALA A 387 5.64 0.70 0.08
CA ALA A 387 4.75 0.56 -1.04
C ALA A 387 5.15 -0.55 -2.01
N CYS A 388 4.18 -1.00 -2.80
CA CYS A 388 4.44 -1.61 -4.09
C CYS A 388 4.60 -0.50 -5.16
N SER A 389 5.44 -0.75 -6.18
CA SER A 389 5.56 0.18 -7.32
C SER A 389 4.21 0.47 -7.99
N LEU A 390 3.27 -0.48 -7.91
CA LEU A 390 1.85 -0.24 -8.15
C LEU A 390 1.16 0.06 -6.81
N VAL A 391 1.11 1.35 -6.47
CA VAL A 391 0.65 1.89 -5.17
C VAL A 391 -0.63 1.23 -4.65
N GLY A 392 -0.66 0.97 -3.34
CA GLY A 392 -1.72 0.27 -2.62
C GLY A 392 -1.67 -1.26 -2.77
N GLY A 393 -0.64 -1.79 -3.45
CA GLY A 393 -0.36 -3.22 -3.56
C GLY A 393 -1.60 -4.08 -3.82
N GLY A 394 -1.82 -5.04 -2.92
CA GLY A 394 -2.92 -5.99 -2.90
C GLY A 394 -4.14 -5.55 -2.08
N VAL A 395 -4.34 -4.25 -1.81
CA VAL A 395 -5.42 -3.77 -0.90
C VAL A 395 -6.80 -4.26 -1.35
N LEU A 396 -7.07 -4.26 -2.65
CA LEU A 396 -8.33 -4.75 -3.25
C LEU A 396 -8.32 -6.25 -3.55
N ALA A 397 -7.33 -7.00 -3.06
CA ALA A 397 -7.17 -8.44 -3.28
C ALA A 397 -6.75 -9.13 -1.97
N SER A 398 -5.68 -9.92 -1.97
CA SER A 398 -5.18 -10.78 -0.88
C SER A 398 -4.17 -10.10 0.07
N GLY A 399 -3.49 -9.04 -0.37
CA GLY A 399 -2.44 -8.36 0.40
C GLY A 399 -2.98 -7.76 1.69
N LEU A 400 -2.27 -7.92 2.80
CA LEU A 400 -2.67 -7.37 4.10
C LEU A 400 -1.43 -7.12 4.97
N VAL A 401 -0.38 -6.55 4.37
CA VAL A 401 0.83 -6.12 5.09
C VAL A 401 0.77 -4.61 5.32
N GLN A 402 1.91 -3.96 5.61
CA GLN A 402 1.93 -2.56 6.04
C GLN A 402 1.21 -1.59 5.08
N GLU A 403 1.49 -1.63 3.78
CA GLU A 403 0.84 -0.77 2.77
C GLU A 403 -0.69 -0.98 2.74
N GLU A 404 -1.16 -2.24 2.66
CA GLU A 404 -2.60 -2.48 2.59
C GLU A 404 -3.33 -2.14 3.89
N ILE A 405 -2.71 -2.38 5.04
CA ILE A 405 -3.27 -1.98 6.35
C ILE A 405 -3.41 -0.46 6.40
N LEU A 406 -2.38 0.28 5.99
CA LEU A 406 -2.42 1.75 5.94
C LEU A 406 -3.57 2.24 5.05
N PHE A 407 -3.77 1.62 3.88
CA PHE A 407 -4.86 1.94 2.96
C PHE A 407 -6.25 1.53 3.47
N LEU A 408 -6.36 0.56 4.39
CA LEU A 408 -7.64 0.18 4.99
C LEU A 408 -8.04 1.09 6.14
N VAL A 409 -7.08 1.57 6.92
CA VAL A 409 -7.35 2.53 8.00
C VAL A 409 -7.47 3.97 7.47
N HIS A 410 -6.88 4.26 6.30
CA HIS A 410 -7.07 5.50 5.53
C HIS A 410 -7.61 5.22 4.11
N PRO A 411 -8.88 4.83 3.92
CA PRO A 411 -9.40 4.40 2.60
C PRO A 411 -9.32 5.43 1.48
N GLU A 412 -9.17 6.71 1.81
CA GLU A 412 -8.93 7.78 0.84
C GLU A 412 -7.66 7.54 0.01
N LEU A 413 -6.66 6.83 0.54
CA LEU A 413 -5.45 6.46 -0.19
C LEU A 413 -5.72 5.55 -1.40
N ILE A 414 -6.78 4.74 -1.34
CA ILE A 414 -7.15 3.80 -2.42
C ILE A 414 -7.40 4.53 -3.74
N VAL A 415 -7.87 5.79 -3.69
CA VAL A 415 -8.14 6.57 -4.91
C VAL A 415 -6.88 6.87 -5.71
N ALA A 416 -5.69 6.86 -5.09
CA ALA A 416 -4.41 7.04 -5.79
C ALA A 416 -4.24 6.01 -6.92
N ARG A 417 -4.79 4.80 -6.75
CA ARG A 417 -4.78 3.71 -7.74
C ARG A 417 -5.51 4.09 -9.03
N LEU A 418 -6.43 5.04 -8.97
CA LEU A 418 -7.20 5.49 -10.14
C LEU A 418 -6.31 6.25 -11.13
N PHE A 419 -5.38 7.06 -10.65
CA PHE A 419 -4.64 8.01 -11.49
C PHE A 419 -3.11 7.90 -11.39
N THR A 420 -2.55 7.06 -10.52
CA THR A 420 -1.09 6.94 -10.37
C THR A 420 -0.54 5.79 -11.20
N GLU A 421 0.30 6.10 -12.19
CA GLU A 421 1.06 5.10 -12.94
C GLU A 421 2.10 4.43 -12.03
N LYS A 422 2.54 3.22 -12.36
CA LYS A 422 3.64 2.53 -11.68
C LYS A 422 4.81 3.48 -11.39
N LEU A 423 5.30 3.49 -10.15
CA LEU A 423 6.46 4.28 -9.75
C LEU A 423 7.73 3.73 -10.39
N GLY A 424 8.52 4.62 -11.00
CA GLY A 424 9.87 4.37 -11.47
C GLY A 424 10.91 4.54 -10.35
N ASP A 425 12.18 4.25 -10.64
CA ASP A 425 13.21 4.14 -9.59
C ASP A 425 13.55 5.44 -8.87
N THR A 426 13.28 6.61 -9.47
CA THR A 426 13.53 7.94 -8.90
C THR A 426 12.23 8.72 -8.66
N GLU A 427 11.14 7.99 -8.39
CA GLU A 427 9.82 8.57 -8.18
C GLU A 427 9.22 8.12 -6.86
N CYS A 428 8.40 8.97 -6.23
CA CYS A 428 7.57 8.61 -5.09
C CYS A 428 6.17 9.21 -5.23
N LEU A 429 5.22 8.74 -4.43
CA LEU A 429 3.92 9.39 -4.28
C LEU A 429 3.79 9.94 -2.87
N ARG A 430 3.72 11.27 -2.75
CA ARG A 430 3.44 11.97 -1.49
C ARG A 430 1.96 12.25 -1.38
N ILE A 431 1.37 11.94 -0.23
CA ILE A 431 -0.05 12.12 0.04
C ILE A 431 -0.20 12.95 1.32
N THR A 432 -0.98 14.03 1.26
CA THR A 432 -1.22 14.91 2.41
C THR A 432 -2.71 15.13 2.60
N GLY A 433 -3.20 14.93 3.81
CA GLY A 433 -4.60 15.20 4.16
C GLY A 433 -5.49 14.00 4.43
N ALA A 434 -4.98 12.78 4.22
CA ALA A 434 -5.77 11.56 4.38
C ALA A 434 -6.22 11.37 5.85
N GLN A 435 -7.51 11.13 6.02
CA GLN A 435 -8.11 10.88 7.33
C GLN A 435 -8.07 9.39 7.69
N GLN A 436 -7.85 9.10 8.97
CA GLN A 436 -7.99 7.77 9.54
C GLN A 436 -9.45 7.52 9.93
N TYR A 437 -9.98 6.36 9.57
CA TYR A 437 -11.38 5.99 9.85
C TYR A 437 -11.50 4.78 10.76
N SER A 438 -10.48 3.92 10.81
CA SER A 438 -10.54 2.66 11.56
C SER A 438 -9.34 2.48 12.47
N GLU A 439 -9.58 1.85 13.59
CA GLU A 439 -8.56 1.25 14.44
C GLU A 439 -8.50 -0.25 14.17
N TYR A 440 -7.31 -0.81 14.34
CA TYR A 440 -7.04 -2.21 14.07
C TYR A 440 -6.10 -2.81 15.11
N TYR A 441 -6.03 -4.13 15.10
CA TYR A 441 -5.04 -4.91 15.85
C TYR A 441 -4.43 -5.96 14.92
N GLY A 442 -3.21 -6.40 15.22
CA GLY A 442 -2.55 -7.49 14.51
C GLY A 442 -2.02 -7.12 13.13
N TYR A 443 -1.36 -8.07 12.49
CA TYR A 443 -0.69 -7.89 11.20
C TYR A 443 -0.90 -9.13 10.31
N LYS A 444 -0.96 -8.96 8.99
CA LYS A 444 -1.15 -10.06 8.03
C LYS A 444 -2.40 -10.88 8.33
N ASP A 445 -2.23 -12.12 8.81
CA ASP A 445 -3.33 -13.05 9.09
C ASP A 445 -4.05 -12.74 10.41
N GLU A 446 -3.39 -12.01 11.32
CA GLU A 446 -3.94 -11.60 12.61
C GLU A 446 -4.65 -10.25 12.54
N PHE A 447 -4.57 -9.55 11.41
CA PHE A 447 -5.22 -8.25 11.23
C PHE A 447 -6.71 -8.36 11.53
N THR A 448 -7.17 -7.54 12.47
CA THR A 448 -8.57 -7.44 12.88
C THR A 448 -8.97 -5.99 12.90
N TRP A 449 -10.09 -5.67 12.24
CA TRP A 449 -10.74 -4.37 12.39
C TRP A 449 -11.35 -4.30 13.79
N VAL A 450 -11.01 -3.27 14.57
CA VAL A 450 -11.41 -3.17 15.98
C VAL A 450 -12.62 -2.26 16.13
N LYS A 451 -12.49 -0.98 15.74
CA LYS A 451 -13.55 0.02 15.92
C LYS A 451 -13.34 1.25 15.05
N HIS A 452 -14.32 2.16 15.11
CA HIS A 452 -14.24 3.51 14.57
C HIS A 452 -13.08 4.30 15.18
N HIS A 453 -12.38 5.05 14.34
CA HIS A 453 -11.40 6.04 14.79
C HIS A 453 -11.93 7.47 14.60
N GLU A 454 -11.91 8.27 15.67
CA GLU A 454 -12.18 9.70 15.59
C GLU A 454 -10.88 10.47 15.34
N ASP A 455 -10.66 10.85 14.09
CA ASP A 455 -9.44 11.54 13.71
C ASP A 455 -9.46 13.02 14.11
N ASN A 456 -8.79 13.32 15.21
CA ASN A 456 -8.61 14.65 15.77
C ASN A 456 -7.36 15.38 15.25
N THR A 457 -6.66 14.82 14.23
CA THR A 457 -5.50 15.50 13.63
C THR A 457 -5.91 16.89 13.14
N GLU A 458 -5.18 17.93 13.53
CA GLU A 458 -5.44 19.28 13.05
C GLU A 458 -5.45 19.36 11.52
N ARG A 459 -6.16 20.35 10.98
CA ARG A 459 -6.12 20.66 9.55
C ARG A 459 -5.14 21.80 9.26
N ASP A 460 -4.51 21.78 8.10
CA ASP A 460 -3.72 22.89 7.57
C ASP A 460 -4.62 23.95 6.91
N GLU A 461 -4.01 25.00 6.37
CA GLU A 461 -4.69 26.12 5.72
C GLU A 461 -5.44 25.72 4.43
N TRP A 462 -5.18 24.52 3.90
CA TRP A 462 -5.89 23.92 2.77
C TRP A 462 -6.99 22.94 3.23
N LEU A 463 -7.34 22.94 4.52
CA LEU A 463 -8.26 21.99 5.15
C LEU A 463 -7.85 20.52 5.00
N ARG A 464 -6.55 20.24 4.79
CA ARG A 464 -6.02 18.88 4.76
C ARG A 464 -5.65 18.48 6.18
N ARG A 465 -5.93 17.25 6.61
CA ARG A 465 -5.35 16.74 7.86
C ARG A 465 -3.83 16.89 7.81
N LYS A 466 -3.20 17.33 8.90
CA LYS A 466 -1.73 17.46 9.04
C LYS A 466 -1.04 16.09 9.16
N ARG A 467 -1.37 15.20 8.22
CA ARG A 467 -0.79 13.87 8.04
C ARG A 467 -0.12 13.85 6.68
N GLN A 468 1.15 13.44 6.65
CA GLN A 468 1.92 13.28 5.44
C GLN A 468 2.37 11.83 5.32
N ILE A 469 2.06 11.22 4.19
CA ILE A 469 2.44 9.85 3.84
C ILE A 469 3.29 9.92 2.58
N VAL A 470 4.34 9.10 2.47
CA VAL A 470 5.11 8.93 1.25
C VAL A 470 5.24 7.44 0.90
N ALA A 471 4.75 7.09 -0.29
CA ALA A 471 4.88 5.76 -0.86
C ALA A 471 6.19 5.64 -1.62
N ILE A 472 7.08 4.77 -1.11
CA ILE A 472 8.33 4.38 -1.77
C ILE A 472 8.41 2.86 -1.86
N ASP A 473 8.62 2.34 -3.06
CA ASP A 473 8.70 0.90 -3.31
C ASP A 473 10.13 0.40 -3.22
N ALA A 474 10.38 -0.63 -2.39
CA ALA A 474 11.64 -1.36 -2.37
C ALA A 474 11.69 -2.40 -3.50
N LEU A 475 12.90 -2.82 -3.90
CA LEU A 475 13.09 -3.96 -4.78
C LEU A 475 12.72 -5.27 -4.06
N ASP A 476 12.18 -6.21 -4.84
CA ASP A 476 11.85 -7.56 -4.41
C ASP A 476 13.03 -8.50 -4.68
N PHE A 477 13.75 -8.89 -3.61
CA PHE A 477 14.93 -9.73 -3.67
C PHE A 477 14.58 -11.20 -3.42
N LYS A 478 14.48 -11.99 -4.50
CA LYS A 478 14.31 -13.44 -4.41
C LYS A 478 15.57 -14.17 -3.96
N ASN A 479 16.73 -13.64 -4.35
CA ASN A 479 18.03 -14.07 -3.85
C ASN A 479 18.58 -12.98 -2.90
N PRO A 480 18.75 -13.27 -1.60
CA PRO A 480 19.22 -12.30 -0.63
C PRO A 480 20.59 -11.70 -0.95
N LYS A 481 21.42 -12.34 -1.78
CA LYS A 481 22.74 -11.79 -2.16
C LYS A 481 22.65 -10.62 -3.16
N ASP A 482 21.60 -10.59 -3.98
CA ASP A 482 21.48 -9.62 -5.08
C ASP A 482 21.42 -8.17 -4.59
N GLN A 483 20.92 -7.95 -3.36
CA GLN A 483 20.83 -6.61 -2.77
C GLN A 483 22.20 -5.98 -2.46
N PHE A 484 23.24 -6.79 -2.35
CA PHE A 484 24.63 -6.35 -2.13
C PHE A 484 25.38 -6.11 -3.44
N HIS A 485 24.66 -5.73 -4.49
CA HIS A 485 25.24 -5.11 -5.68
C HIS A 485 25.06 -3.60 -5.61
N MET A 486 26.12 -2.82 -5.86
CA MET A 486 26.04 -1.36 -5.73
C MET A 486 24.96 -0.72 -6.59
N LYS A 487 24.66 -1.27 -7.79
CA LYS A 487 23.51 -0.80 -8.60
C LYS A 487 22.17 -0.91 -7.86
N LYS A 488 22.01 -1.92 -7.01
CA LYS A 488 20.82 -2.13 -6.20
C LYS A 488 20.84 -1.23 -4.96
N VAL A 489 21.99 -1.09 -4.30
CA VAL A 489 22.18 -0.15 -3.20
C VAL A 489 21.87 1.29 -3.64
N ASP A 490 22.41 1.72 -4.78
CA ASP A 490 22.17 3.03 -5.39
C ASP A 490 20.70 3.26 -5.68
N ARG A 491 20.02 2.27 -6.27
CA ARG A 491 18.58 2.34 -6.55
C ARG A 491 17.79 2.60 -5.27
N GLU A 492 18.08 1.87 -4.21
CA GLU A 492 17.33 1.99 -2.94
C GLU A 492 17.66 3.29 -2.19
N LEU A 493 18.92 3.75 -2.25
CA LEU A 493 19.33 5.08 -1.77
C LEU A 493 18.58 6.19 -2.51
N ASN A 494 18.53 6.13 -3.84
CA ASN A 494 17.85 7.12 -4.68
C ASN A 494 16.35 7.15 -4.43
N LYS A 495 15.73 5.97 -4.28
CA LYS A 495 14.31 5.83 -3.96
C LYS A 495 13.97 6.44 -2.60
N ALA A 496 14.73 6.09 -1.56
CA ALA A 496 14.54 6.66 -0.23
C ALA A 496 14.75 8.17 -0.23
N TYR A 497 15.83 8.65 -0.87
CA TYR A 497 16.11 10.07 -1.04
C TYR A 497 14.96 10.80 -1.74
N CYS A 498 14.40 10.23 -2.80
CA CYS A 498 13.24 10.78 -3.49
C CYS A 498 12.01 10.92 -2.58
N GLY A 499 11.78 9.97 -1.67
CA GLY A 499 10.70 10.07 -0.70
C GLY A 499 10.96 11.09 0.40
N PHE A 500 12.21 11.23 0.81
CA PHE A 500 12.62 12.00 1.98
C PHE A 500 12.92 13.47 1.67
N THR A 501 13.42 13.76 0.48
CA THR A 501 13.67 15.13 0.06
C THR A 501 12.35 15.90 -0.11
N GLY A 502 12.42 17.21 0.07
CA GLY A 502 11.30 18.13 -0.10
C GLY A 502 11.76 19.40 -0.80
N ASP A 503 10.93 20.44 -0.74
CA ASP A 503 11.21 21.73 -1.35
C ASP A 503 12.37 22.50 -0.67
N SER A 504 13.47 22.67 -1.42
CA SER A 504 14.79 23.11 -0.96
C SER A 504 14.82 24.43 -0.18
N GLU A 505 13.80 25.26 -0.28
CA GLU A 505 13.69 26.52 0.45
C GLU A 505 13.27 26.35 1.93
N THR A 506 12.95 25.12 2.39
CA THR A 506 12.29 24.88 3.69
C THR A 506 12.94 23.84 4.60
N HIS A 507 14.25 23.61 4.47
CA HIS A 507 14.97 22.57 5.23
C HIS A 507 14.81 22.63 6.76
N CYS A 508 14.58 23.81 7.35
CA CYS A 508 14.34 23.95 8.80
C CYS A 508 12.93 23.53 9.26
N TYR A 509 12.04 23.15 8.35
CA TYR A 509 10.63 22.83 8.61
C TYR A 509 10.24 21.39 8.29
N TYR A 510 11.17 20.53 7.87
CA TYR A 510 10.80 19.16 7.53
C TYR A 510 10.46 18.33 8.76
N PRO A 511 9.32 17.60 8.75
CA PRO A 511 9.00 16.69 9.84
C PRO A 511 10.04 15.57 9.90
N THR A 512 10.23 15.00 11.09
CA THR A 512 10.98 13.74 11.25
C THR A 512 10.38 12.67 10.34
N ILE A 513 11.20 11.75 9.81
CA ILE A 513 10.73 10.61 9.02
C ILE A 513 10.30 9.50 9.98
N ALA A 514 9.06 9.02 9.90
CA ALA A 514 8.60 7.83 10.61
C ALA A 514 8.65 6.63 9.66
N THR A 515 9.56 5.69 9.91
CA THR A 515 9.82 4.52 9.05
C THR A 515 10.15 3.28 9.86
N GLY A 516 10.60 2.20 9.22
CA GLY A 516 11.00 0.95 9.85
C GLY A 516 11.64 0.01 8.83
N ASN A 517 11.29 -1.27 8.94
CA ASN A 517 11.86 -2.38 8.14
C ASN A 517 11.39 -2.40 6.66
N TRP A 518 11.60 -1.29 5.96
CA TRP A 518 11.21 -1.07 4.56
C TRP A 518 11.79 -2.13 3.62
N GLY A 519 10.92 -2.88 2.94
CA GLY A 519 11.31 -3.92 1.99
C GLY A 519 11.90 -5.20 2.61
N CYS A 520 11.86 -5.37 3.93
CA CYS A 520 12.55 -6.49 4.60
C CYS A 520 11.67 -7.74 4.80
N GLY A 521 10.34 -7.59 4.78
CA GLY A 521 9.40 -8.69 4.92
C GLY A 521 9.18 -9.45 3.60
N ALA A 522 8.03 -9.22 2.96
CA ALA A 522 7.66 -9.91 1.73
C ALA A 522 8.65 -9.74 0.55
N PHE A 523 9.53 -8.73 0.60
CA PHE A 523 10.50 -8.40 -0.44
C PHE A 523 11.94 -8.86 -0.14
N GLY A 524 12.17 -9.52 0.99
CA GLY A 524 13.44 -10.22 1.27
C GLY A 524 14.68 -9.33 1.46
N GLY A 525 14.50 -8.03 1.70
CA GLY A 525 15.59 -7.11 2.02
C GLY A 525 16.23 -7.41 3.39
N ASP A 526 17.53 -7.18 3.48
CA ASP A 526 18.29 -7.23 4.72
C ASP A 526 18.04 -5.97 5.53
N VAL A 527 17.54 -6.15 6.75
CA VAL A 527 17.10 -5.04 7.62
C VAL A 527 18.23 -4.11 8.03
N ARG A 528 19.45 -4.64 8.20
CA ARG A 528 20.64 -3.86 8.57
C ARG A 528 21.07 -2.95 7.40
N LEU A 529 21.15 -3.51 6.19
CA LEU A 529 21.44 -2.76 4.98
C LEU A 529 20.37 -1.68 4.73
N LYS A 530 19.10 -2.04 4.84
CA LYS A 530 17.97 -1.10 4.64
C LYS A 530 17.96 0.03 5.66
N ALA A 531 18.28 -0.25 6.92
CA ALA A 531 18.40 0.79 7.94
C ALA A 531 19.52 1.78 7.59
N LEU A 532 20.71 1.30 7.21
CA LEU A 532 21.82 2.18 6.77
C LEU A 532 21.46 3.00 5.53
N ILE A 533 20.82 2.40 4.53
CA ILE A 533 20.35 3.10 3.32
C ILE A 533 19.39 4.24 3.69
N GLN A 534 18.43 3.97 4.57
CA GLN A 534 17.49 5.00 5.02
C GLN A 534 18.19 6.10 5.84
N MET A 535 19.14 5.77 6.73
CA MET A 535 19.93 6.75 7.47
C MET A 535 20.74 7.66 6.53
N MET A 536 21.39 7.09 5.51
CA MET A 536 22.15 7.83 4.52
C MET A 536 21.25 8.77 3.70
N ALA A 537 20.11 8.27 3.22
CA ALA A 537 19.16 9.08 2.47
C ALA A 537 18.54 10.21 3.32
N ALA A 538 18.20 9.92 4.57
CA ALA A 538 17.68 10.91 5.52
C ALA A 538 18.72 12.00 5.84
N ALA A 539 19.99 11.61 6.00
CA ALA A 539 21.09 12.54 6.21
C ALA A 539 21.25 13.53 5.05
N VAL A 540 21.27 13.04 3.81
CA VAL A 540 21.36 13.91 2.62
C VAL A 540 20.10 14.75 2.43
N ALA A 541 18.92 14.23 2.79
CA ALA A 541 17.69 15.01 2.82
C ALA A 541 17.60 15.99 4.02
N LYS A 542 18.58 15.96 4.93
CA LYS A 542 18.67 16.78 6.16
C LYS A 542 17.47 16.59 7.08
N ARG A 543 17.10 15.34 7.35
CA ARG A 543 15.94 14.98 8.19
C ARG A 543 16.33 13.98 9.26
N ASP A 544 15.81 14.19 10.46
CA ASP A 544 15.87 13.21 11.54
C ASP A 544 14.92 12.03 11.24
N MET A 545 15.18 10.89 11.89
CA MET A 545 14.44 9.66 11.66
C MET A 545 13.95 9.03 12.98
N ALA A 546 12.69 8.63 12.98
CA ALA A 546 12.06 7.74 13.95
C ALA A 546 11.88 6.36 13.28
N TYR A 547 12.57 5.34 13.80
CA TYR A 547 12.61 4.00 13.22
C TYR A 547 11.89 3.01 14.13
N PHE A 548 10.87 2.33 13.60
CA PHE A 548 10.09 1.33 14.32
C PHE A 548 10.54 -0.09 13.93
N THR A 549 10.95 -0.90 14.92
CA THR A 549 11.42 -2.28 14.72
C THR A 549 10.33 -3.34 14.92
N PHE A 550 9.11 -2.91 15.26
CA PHE A 550 7.90 -3.77 15.33
C PHE A 550 8.04 -4.98 16.27
N GLY A 551 8.41 -4.72 17.52
CA GLY A 551 8.59 -5.69 18.60
C GLY A 551 10.03 -6.20 18.74
N ASP A 552 10.89 -5.99 17.74
CA ASP A 552 12.26 -6.50 17.75
C ASP A 552 13.20 -5.59 18.56
N ARG A 553 13.32 -5.91 19.86
CA ARG A 553 14.21 -5.22 20.80
C ARG A 553 15.69 -5.48 20.51
N GLY A 554 16.04 -6.65 19.96
CA GLY A 554 17.41 -6.98 19.60
C GLY A 554 17.89 -6.15 18.41
N LEU A 555 17.05 -6.05 17.38
CA LEU A 555 17.29 -5.17 16.24
C LEU A 555 17.38 -3.70 16.69
N LYS A 556 16.49 -3.25 17.59
CA LYS A 556 16.57 -1.88 18.14
C LYS A 556 17.97 -1.60 18.69
N GLN A 557 18.45 -2.43 19.61
CA GLN A 557 19.76 -2.26 20.22
C GLN A 557 20.89 -2.30 19.18
N GLU A 558 20.84 -3.25 18.25
CA GLU A 558 21.86 -3.39 17.21
C GLU A 558 21.95 -2.16 16.29
N LEU A 559 20.81 -1.58 15.92
CA LEU A 559 20.75 -0.35 15.12
C LEU A 559 21.23 0.87 15.91
N GLU A 560 20.86 1.00 17.20
CA GLU A 560 21.33 2.07 18.09
C GLU A 560 22.85 2.02 18.25
N GLU A 561 23.43 0.85 18.52
CA GLU A 561 24.87 0.66 18.65
C GLU A 561 25.63 1.02 17.37
N MET A 562 25.10 0.64 16.20
CA MET A 562 25.72 0.98 14.92
C MET A 562 25.64 2.49 14.63
N HIS A 563 24.47 3.11 14.81
CA HIS A 563 24.31 4.55 14.62
C HIS A 563 25.22 5.34 15.56
N HIS A 564 25.29 4.96 16.83
CA HIS A 564 26.19 5.55 17.81
C HIS A 564 27.67 5.41 17.40
N PHE A 565 28.08 4.22 16.96
CA PHE A 565 29.44 3.97 16.49
C PHE A 565 29.84 4.86 15.31
N LEU A 566 28.93 5.05 14.34
CA LEU A 566 29.15 5.86 13.14
C LEU A 566 29.17 7.36 13.46
N THR A 567 28.27 7.83 14.32
CA THR A 567 28.17 9.25 14.71
C THR A 567 29.34 9.69 15.58
N GLN A 568 29.75 8.90 16.59
CA GLN A 568 30.92 9.21 17.42
C GLN A 568 32.22 9.36 16.62
N ARG A 569 32.32 8.68 15.48
CA ARG A 569 33.50 8.72 14.60
C ARG A 569 33.38 9.73 13.46
N ASN A 570 32.34 10.57 13.49
CA ASN A 570 32.06 11.59 12.47
C ASN A 570 32.11 11.01 11.05
N ILE A 571 31.54 9.81 10.85
CA ILE A 571 31.50 9.17 9.53
C ILE A 571 30.53 9.94 8.64
N THR A 572 31.01 10.36 7.46
CA THR A 572 30.17 10.98 6.44
C THR A 572 29.43 9.92 5.62
N VAL A 573 28.31 10.30 5.01
CA VAL A 573 27.56 9.46 4.07
C VAL A 573 28.47 8.94 2.96
N GLY A 574 29.34 9.78 2.39
CA GLY A 574 30.26 9.35 1.34
C GLY A 574 31.33 8.36 1.79
N ARG A 575 31.79 8.44 3.05
CA ARG A 575 32.70 7.44 3.62
C ARG A 575 31.98 6.12 3.85
N LEU A 576 30.78 6.15 4.43
CA LEU A 576 29.96 4.95 4.64
C LEU A 576 29.60 4.27 3.31
N TYR A 577 29.25 5.05 2.28
CA TYR A 577 29.01 4.55 0.93
C TYR A 577 30.20 3.78 0.36
N ARG A 578 31.42 4.32 0.48
CA ARG A 578 32.65 3.61 0.05
C ARG A 578 32.88 2.32 0.83
N THR A 579 32.57 2.32 2.13
CA THR A 579 32.65 1.09 2.94
C THR A 579 31.65 0.04 2.45
N LEU A 580 30.42 0.43 2.09
CA LEU A 580 29.44 -0.47 1.47
C LEU A 580 29.92 -0.98 0.11
N GLU A 581 30.53 -0.13 -0.72
CA GLU A 581 31.13 -0.51 -2.01
C GLU A 581 32.20 -1.60 -1.82
N HIS A 582 33.10 -1.42 -0.84
CA HIS A 582 34.13 -2.42 -0.52
C HIS A 582 33.54 -3.72 0.07
N PHE A 583 32.52 -3.62 0.93
CA PHE A 583 31.83 -4.79 1.47
C PHE A 583 31.15 -5.59 0.36
N CYS A 584 30.39 -4.92 -0.50
CA CYS A 584 29.70 -5.53 -1.64
C CYS A 584 30.68 -6.20 -2.59
N TYR A 585 31.82 -5.57 -2.88
CA TYR A 585 32.88 -6.18 -3.68
C TYR A 585 33.44 -7.44 -3.01
N ALA A 586 33.82 -7.36 -1.72
CA ALA A 586 34.40 -8.46 -0.97
C ALA A 586 33.45 -9.66 -0.83
N LEU A 587 32.16 -9.41 -0.59
CA LEU A 587 31.12 -10.43 -0.53
C LEU A 587 30.97 -11.16 -1.88
N ASN A 588 30.97 -10.41 -2.99
CA ASN A 588 30.85 -10.98 -4.33
C ASN A 588 32.09 -11.78 -4.77
N THR A 589 33.28 -11.45 -4.26
CA THR A 589 34.51 -12.22 -4.51
C THR A 589 34.71 -13.41 -3.56
N GLY A 590 33.75 -13.69 -2.67
CA GLY A 590 33.83 -14.82 -1.72
C GLY A 590 34.83 -14.61 -0.57
N ASN A 591 35.16 -13.36 -0.24
CA ASN A 591 36.07 -13.06 0.87
C ASN A 591 35.39 -13.37 2.21
N GLN A 592 35.97 -14.29 2.99
CA GLN A 592 35.43 -14.72 4.28
C GLN A 592 35.29 -13.58 5.31
N ARG A 593 36.04 -12.48 5.16
CA ARG A 593 35.92 -11.29 6.02
C ARG A 593 34.60 -10.53 5.83
N ALA A 594 33.89 -10.74 4.72
CA ALA A 594 32.63 -10.06 4.38
C ALA A 594 31.41 -10.92 4.69
N SER A 595 31.39 -11.64 5.82
CA SER A 595 30.26 -12.49 6.22
C SER A 595 29.14 -11.72 6.93
N ASP A 596 29.47 -10.61 7.59
CA ASP A 596 28.54 -9.78 8.35
C ASP A 596 28.78 -8.29 8.06
N LEU A 597 27.72 -7.59 7.65
CA LEU A 597 27.79 -6.20 7.22
C LEU A 597 28.27 -5.26 8.34
N TYR A 598 27.71 -5.40 9.54
CA TYR A 598 27.96 -4.48 10.64
C TYR A 598 29.37 -4.68 11.21
N ASN A 599 29.82 -5.92 11.35
CA ASN A 599 31.19 -6.23 11.75
C ASN A 599 32.21 -5.75 10.71
N TYR A 600 31.91 -5.91 9.42
CA TYR A 600 32.78 -5.38 8.37
C TYR A 600 32.92 -3.86 8.46
N ILE A 601 31.81 -3.13 8.64
CA ILE A 601 31.82 -1.67 8.81
C ILE A 601 32.64 -1.28 10.05
N ARG A 602 32.43 -1.94 11.20
CA ARG A 602 33.18 -1.64 12.44
C ARG A 602 34.68 -1.81 12.26
N THR A 603 35.12 -2.85 11.56
CA THR A 603 36.55 -3.10 11.29
C THR A 603 37.11 -2.08 10.30
N ALA A 604 36.45 -1.89 9.15
CA ALA A 604 36.93 -0.99 8.10
C ALA A 604 37.02 0.48 8.57
N VAL A 605 36.11 0.91 9.45
CA VAL A 605 36.13 2.25 10.02
C VAL A 605 37.22 2.42 11.08
N LYS A 606 37.49 1.39 11.90
CA LYS A 606 38.56 1.43 12.92
C LYS A 606 39.94 1.61 12.29
N ASP A 607 40.24 0.85 11.24
CA ASP A 607 41.57 0.81 10.60
C ASP A 607 42.00 2.17 10.00
N THR A 608 41.07 3.06 9.69
CA THR A 608 41.40 4.39 9.16
C THR A 608 41.65 5.45 10.24
N THR A 609 41.23 5.21 11.49
CA THR A 609 41.51 6.10 12.63
C THR A 609 42.93 5.92 13.17
N SER A 610 43.58 4.81 12.84
CA SER A 610 44.95 4.47 13.22
C SER A 610 46.02 5.13 12.34
N LEU A 611 45.61 5.94 11.35
CA LEU A 611 46.47 6.54 10.32
C LEU A 611 46.42 8.07 10.31
N ILE A 612 45.92 8.70 11.38
CA ILE A 612 45.95 10.16 11.59
C ILE A 612 46.87 10.47 12.76
#